data_AF-A0AAJ5ZR17-F1
#
_entry.id   AF-A0AAJ5ZR17-F1
#
_cell.length_a   1.000
_cell.length_b   1.000
_cell.length_c   1.000
_cell.angle_alpha   90.00
_cell.angle_beta   90.00
_cell.angle_gamma   90.00
#
_symmetry.space_group_name_H-M   'P 1'
#
loop_
_entity.id
_entity.type
_entity.pdbx_description
1 polymer ?
#
loop_
_entity_poly.entity_id
_entity_poly.type
_entity_poly.pdbx_seq_one_letter_code
_entity_poly.pdbx_strand_id
1 'polypeptide(L)'
;MSTFFYMLLAFVVGVLVGWFIWGRLRGEFDSLRGDLDRARSERDRFRADTDRLSGELDTCVRARADLERQLRGTPATAGADKAAAPAPTALMSSTPAAAKSPPAKSSAAKSASTKSVPAKKPAAAKTATAPKASAAPRKAAPAPKKAAAPTAPNGKADNLRRLIGIGPVNEKLLKDQGVTTYAQIAAWTEADVKRVEEVLNFDGRIEREKWIEQAKLLAAGDEAEFARRFPTAGTASNT
;
A
#
# COMPACT_ATOMS: atom_id res chain seq x y z
N MET A 1 -9.81 -62.30 19.56
CA MET A 1 -9.68 -61.56 18.28
C MET A 1 -9.90 -60.05 18.43
N SER A 2 -10.83 -59.56 19.26
CA SER A 2 -11.20 -58.14 19.29
C SER A 2 -10.10 -57.15 19.70
N THR A 3 -9.19 -57.52 20.61
CA THR A 3 -8.11 -56.64 21.08
C THR A 3 -7.04 -56.34 20.01
N PHE A 4 -6.69 -57.32 19.18
CA PHE A 4 -5.79 -57.14 18.05
C PHE A 4 -6.36 -56.17 17.01
N PHE A 5 -7.68 -56.23 16.78
CA PHE A 5 -8.35 -55.32 15.87
C PHE A 5 -8.29 -53.86 16.34
N TYR A 6 -8.51 -53.60 17.64
CA TYR A 6 -8.41 -52.24 18.19
C TYR A 6 -6.98 -51.69 18.19
N MET A 7 -5.96 -52.54 18.41
CA MET A 7 -4.56 -52.13 18.32
C MET A 7 -4.16 -51.79 16.88
N LEU A 8 -4.61 -52.57 15.90
CA LEU A 8 -4.40 -52.28 14.48
C LEU A 8 -5.11 -50.98 14.07
N LEU A 9 -6.36 -50.79 14.52
CA LEU A 9 -7.14 -49.58 14.25
C LEU A 9 -6.46 -48.33 14.84
N ALA A 10 -5.99 -48.40 16.08
CA ALA A 10 -5.27 -47.29 16.71
C ALA A 10 -3.96 -46.94 15.97
N PHE A 11 -3.24 -47.94 15.48
CA PHE A 11 -2.03 -47.72 14.68
C PHE A 11 -2.34 -47.00 13.36
N VAL A 12 -3.36 -47.45 12.62
CA VAL A 12 -3.75 -46.82 11.34
C VAL A 12 -4.24 -45.39 11.57
N VAL A 13 -5.04 -45.15 12.62
CA VAL A 13 -5.48 -43.79 12.98
C VAL A 13 -4.28 -42.92 13.34
N GLY A 14 -3.30 -43.42 14.09
CA GLY A 14 -2.07 -42.70 14.41
C GLY A 14 -1.27 -42.31 13.16
N VAL A 15 -1.15 -43.23 12.19
CA VAL A 15 -0.49 -42.94 10.90
C VAL A 15 -1.26 -41.90 10.08
N LEU A 16 -2.59 -41.99 10.02
CA LEU A 16 -3.42 -41.02 9.29
C LEU A 16 -3.39 -39.63 9.93
N VAL A 17 -3.45 -39.55 11.26
CA VAL A 17 -3.33 -38.29 11.99
C VAL A 17 -1.93 -37.70 11.82
N GLY A 18 -0.88 -38.53 11.93
CA GLY A 18 0.49 -38.11 11.66
C GLY A 18 0.68 -37.61 10.23
N TRP A 19 0.12 -38.30 9.23
CA TRP A 19 0.16 -37.89 7.84
C TRP A 19 -0.59 -36.57 7.59
N PHE A 20 -1.75 -36.39 8.21
CA PHE A 20 -2.54 -35.17 8.11
C PHE A 20 -1.85 -33.97 8.76
N ILE A 21 -1.31 -34.14 9.96
CA ILE A 21 -0.55 -33.10 10.67
C ILE A 21 0.72 -32.76 9.90
N TRP A 22 1.45 -33.76 9.39
CA TRP A 22 2.65 -33.55 8.59
C TRP A 22 2.36 -32.86 7.26
N GLY A 23 1.28 -33.24 6.57
CA GLY A 23 0.85 -32.60 5.33
C GLY A 23 0.49 -31.12 5.51
N ARG A 24 -0.23 -30.81 6.60
CA ARG A 24 -0.57 -29.42 6.96
C ARG A 24 0.68 -28.61 7.31
N LEU A 25 1.56 -29.14 8.17
CA LEU A 25 2.81 -28.46 8.52
C LEU A 25 3.72 -28.27 7.32
N ARG A 26 3.79 -29.24 6.40
CA ARG A 26 4.64 -29.17 5.21
C ARG A 26 4.25 -28.02 4.28
N GLY A 27 2.97 -27.73 4.12
CA GLY A 27 2.50 -26.56 3.36
C GLY A 27 2.95 -25.24 4.00
N GLU A 28 2.88 -25.16 5.32
CA GLU A 28 3.35 -24.00 6.08
C GLU A 28 4.88 -23.83 5.95
N PHE A 29 5.64 -24.92 6.05
CA PHE A 29 7.09 -24.92 5.82
C PHE A 29 7.48 -24.49 4.40
N ASP A 30 6.73 -24.91 3.38
CA ASP A 30 7.00 -24.52 2.00
C ASP A 30 6.76 -23.02 1.79
N SER A 31 5.68 -22.49 2.37
CA SER A 31 5.41 -21.03 2.35
C SER A 31 6.49 -20.22 3.08
N LEU A 32 6.93 -20.66 4.26
CA LEU A 32 8.02 -20.05 5.03
C LEU A 32 9.34 -20.08 4.26
N ARG A 33 9.61 -21.16 3.52
CA ARG A 33 10.79 -21.28 2.67
C ARG A 33 10.72 -20.29 1.50
N GLY A 34 9.56 -20.17 0.85
CA GLY A 34 9.33 -19.16 -0.18
C GLY A 34 9.53 -17.73 0.32
N ASP A 35 9.04 -17.41 1.52
CA ASP A 35 9.23 -16.10 2.15
C ASP A 35 10.71 -15.84 2.50
N LEU A 36 11.45 -16.85 2.95
CA LEU A 36 12.88 -16.73 3.23
C LEU A 36 13.69 -16.48 1.95
N ASP A 37 13.36 -17.16 0.85
CA ASP A 37 14.02 -16.96 -0.43
C ASP A 37 13.69 -15.58 -1.02
N ARG A 38 12.46 -15.10 -0.82
CA ARG A 38 12.10 -13.72 -1.14
C ARG A 38 12.94 -12.72 -0.33
N ALA A 39 13.05 -12.89 0.98
CA ALA A 39 13.85 -12.01 1.84
C ALA A 39 15.34 -12.02 1.46
N ARG A 40 15.89 -13.19 1.07
CA ARG A 40 17.26 -13.28 0.54
C ARG A 40 17.40 -12.48 -0.76
N SER A 41 16.46 -12.62 -1.68
CA SER A 41 16.49 -11.87 -2.94
C SER A 41 16.43 -10.35 -2.73
N GLU A 42 15.66 -9.90 -1.73
CA GLU A 42 15.58 -8.48 -1.36
C GLU A 42 16.94 -8.00 -0.81
N ARG A 43 17.58 -8.77 0.06
CA ARG A 43 18.93 -8.46 0.56
C ARG A 43 19.97 -8.39 -0.56
N ASP A 44 19.92 -9.31 -1.52
CA ASP A 44 20.88 -9.35 -2.62
C ASP A 44 20.70 -8.14 -3.55
N ARG A 45 19.46 -7.66 -3.75
CA ARG A 45 19.18 -6.40 -4.47
C ARG A 45 19.78 -5.20 -3.76
N PHE A 46 19.57 -5.06 -2.45
CA PHE A 46 20.16 -3.95 -1.68
C PHE A 46 21.68 -3.95 -1.73
N ARG A 47 22.29 -5.14 -1.71
CA ARG A 47 23.74 -5.27 -1.88
C ARG A 47 24.20 -4.79 -3.25
N ALA A 48 23.52 -5.21 -4.32
CA ALA A 48 23.84 -4.78 -5.69
C ALA A 48 23.66 -3.27 -5.87
N ASP A 49 22.61 -2.67 -5.29
CA ASP A 49 22.40 -1.22 -5.31
C ASP A 49 23.52 -0.50 -4.57
N THR A 50 23.95 -1.02 -3.42
CA THR A 50 25.08 -0.48 -2.66
C THR A 50 26.37 -0.50 -3.48
N ASP A 51 26.68 -1.62 -4.13
CA ASP A 51 27.86 -1.77 -4.98
C ASP A 51 27.81 -0.82 -6.19
N ARG A 52 26.63 -0.64 -6.79
CA ARG A 52 26.39 0.31 -7.87
C ARG A 52 26.63 1.75 -7.42
N LEU A 53 26.03 2.17 -6.30
CA LEU A 53 26.21 3.52 -5.75
C LEU A 53 27.68 3.79 -5.41
N SER A 54 28.40 2.79 -4.88
CA SER A 54 29.84 2.90 -4.63
C SER A 54 30.61 3.13 -5.94
N GLY A 55 30.28 2.40 -7.01
CA GLY A 55 30.88 2.59 -8.32
C GLY A 55 30.60 3.98 -8.91
N GLU A 56 29.36 4.46 -8.82
CA GLU A 56 28.98 5.82 -9.25
C GLU A 56 29.77 6.88 -8.46
N LEU A 57 29.92 6.70 -7.14
CA LEU A 57 30.72 7.60 -6.31
C LEU A 57 32.20 7.62 -6.73
N ASP A 58 32.80 6.45 -6.97
CA ASP A 58 34.18 6.35 -7.45
C ASP A 58 34.37 7.06 -8.81
N THR A 59 33.39 6.95 -9.72
CA THR A 59 33.44 7.66 -11.01
C THR A 59 33.39 9.18 -10.81
N CYS A 60 32.53 9.68 -9.92
CA CYS A 60 32.46 11.09 -9.58
C CYS A 60 33.77 11.59 -8.94
N VAL A 61 34.37 10.79 -8.05
CA VAL A 61 35.65 11.14 -7.42
C VAL A 61 36.77 11.22 -8.46
N ARG A 62 36.83 10.28 -9.40
CA ARG A 62 37.81 10.32 -10.52
C ARG A 62 37.57 11.54 -11.41
N ALA A 63 36.33 11.80 -11.82
CA ALA A 63 35.98 12.95 -12.64
C ALA A 63 36.36 14.28 -11.96
N ARG A 64 36.13 14.39 -10.64
CA ARG A 64 36.57 15.53 -9.85
C ARG A 64 38.10 15.67 -9.86
N ALA A 65 38.83 14.58 -9.65
CA ALA A 65 40.29 14.61 -9.63
C ALA A 65 40.89 15.05 -10.99
N ASP A 66 40.28 14.63 -12.11
CA ASP A 66 40.70 15.07 -13.44
C ASP A 66 40.41 16.56 -13.68
N LEU A 67 39.27 17.06 -13.20
CA LEU A 67 38.92 18.49 -13.29
C LEU A 67 39.86 19.35 -12.43
N GLU A 68 40.23 18.87 -11.23
CA GLU A 68 41.25 19.51 -10.38
C GLU A 68 42.63 19.53 -11.05
N ARG A 69 43.00 18.48 -11.81
CA ARG A 69 44.25 18.45 -12.59
C ARG A 69 44.21 19.44 -13.75
N GLN A 70 43.08 19.57 -14.46
CA GLN A 70 42.92 20.57 -15.52
C GLN A 70 43.08 21.99 -14.97
N LEU A 71 42.48 22.28 -13.81
CA LEU A 71 42.60 23.58 -13.14
C LEU A 71 44.03 23.88 -12.66
N ARG A 72 44.77 22.89 -12.15
CA ARG A 72 46.18 23.07 -11.75
C ARG A 72 47.14 23.09 -12.94
N GLY A 73 46.79 22.39 -14.01
CA GLY A 73 47.60 22.16 -15.20
C GLY A 73 47.44 23.20 -16.30
N THR A 74 46.71 24.30 -16.07
CA THR A 74 46.73 25.49 -16.93
C THR A 74 47.86 26.43 -16.50
N PRO A 75 49.08 26.32 -17.05
CA PRO A 75 50.04 27.41 -16.98
C PRO A 75 49.51 28.59 -17.79
N ALA A 76 49.86 29.81 -17.37
CA ALA A 76 49.53 31.08 -18.00
C ALA A 76 50.24 31.31 -19.36
N THR A 77 50.20 30.32 -20.26
CA THR A 77 50.74 30.43 -21.62
C THR A 77 49.93 29.57 -22.58
N ALA A 78 48.75 30.05 -22.97
CA ALA A 78 48.05 29.59 -24.18
C ALA A 78 47.16 30.71 -24.71
N GLY A 79 47.78 31.83 -25.07
CA GLY A 79 47.30 32.65 -26.18
C GLY A 79 47.96 32.15 -27.46
N ALA A 80 47.18 32.11 -28.53
CA ALA A 80 47.51 31.73 -29.92
C ALA A 80 47.35 30.23 -30.27
N ASP A 81 46.50 30.00 -31.27
CA ASP A 81 46.28 28.79 -32.06
C ASP A 81 45.52 27.63 -31.40
N LYS A 82 44.19 27.78 -31.28
CA LYS A 82 43.21 27.03 -32.12
C LYS A 82 41.78 27.42 -31.76
N ALA A 83 41.36 28.58 -32.23
CA ALA A 83 39.94 28.85 -32.44
C ALA A 83 39.49 28.07 -33.68
N ALA A 84 38.80 26.96 -33.47
CA ALA A 84 37.95 26.34 -34.49
C ALA A 84 36.88 25.50 -33.79
N ALA A 85 35.88 26.19 -33.25
CA ALA A 85 34.54 25.64 -33.32
C ALA A 85 34.19 25.49 -34.81
N PRO A 86 33.48 24.42 -35.17
CA PRO A 86 32.15 24.69 -35.68
C PRO A 86 31.11 23.95 -34.83
N ALA A 87 30.13 24.71 -34.34
CA ALA A 87 28.82 24.11 -34.11
C ALA A 87 28.25 23.70 -35.48
N PRO A 88 27.56 22.56 -35.55
CA PRO A 88 26.17 22.66 -35.96
C PRO A 88 25.26 21.91 -34.99
N THR A 89 24.22 22.62 -34.58
CA THR A 89 22.82 22.24 -34.83
C THR A 89 22.57 20.74 -35.08
N ALA A 90 22.15 20.04 -34.03
CA ALA A 90 21.21 18.93 -34.15
C ALA A 90 20.13 19.10 -33.07
N LEU A 91 19.15 19.93 -33.42
CA LEU A 91 17.82 19.86 -32.85
C LEU A 91 17.30 18.41 -32.99
N MET A 92 16.82 17.86 -31.88
CA MET A 92 15.57 17.10 -31.80
C MET A 92 15.27 16.11 -32.93
N SER A 93 15.62 14.82 -32.78
CA SER A 93 14.93 13.65 -33.35
C SER A 93 15.75 12.39 -33.02
N SER A 94 15.26 11.26 -32.51
CA SER A 94 13.91 10.80 -32.24
C SER A 94 14.01 9.60 -31.28
N THR A 95 13.09 9.56 -30.32
CA THR A 95 12.45 8.31 -29.88
C THR A 95 12.09 7.45 -31.11
N PRO A 96 12.35 6.14 -31.15
CA PRO A 96 11.52 5.25 -31.93
C PRO A 96 10.30 4.92 -31.07
N ALA A 97 9.32 5.81 -31.11
CA ALA A 97 7.94 5.37 -31.13
C ALA A 97 7.52 5.46 -32.60
N ALA A 98 7.63 4.34 -33.32
CA ALA A 98 6.70 4.06 -34.40
C ALA A 98 5.45 3.48 -33.70
N ALA A 99 4.45 4.28 -33.34
CA ALA A 99 3.49 4.97 -34.22
C ALA A 99 2.73 4.00 -35.14
N LYS A 100 1.51 3.66 -34.72
CA LYS A 100 0.39 3.55 -35.64
C LYS A 100 -0.79 4.33 -35.08
N SER A 101 -0.98 5.52 -35.63
CA SER A 101 -2.22 6.29 -35.70
C SER A 101 -1.95 7.52 -36.57
N PRO A 102 -2.93 8.20 -37.18
CA PRO A 102 -4.34 7.88 -37.46
C PRO A 102 -4.68 8.26 -38.95
N PRO A 103 -5.94 8.50 -39.36
CA PRO A 103 -6.47 9.86 -39.15
C PRO A 103 -7.98 9.91 -38.82
N ALA A 104 -8.35 11.00 -38.16
CA ALA A 104 -9.72 11.45 -37.97
C ALA A 104 -10.27 12.10 -39.25
N LYS A 105 -11.57 11.88 -39.54
CA LYS A 105 -12.51 12.96 -39.86
C LYS A 105 -13.96 12.47 -39.87
N SER A 106 -14.74 13.10 -39.01
CA SER A 106 -16.11 13.59 -39.23
C SER A 106 -16.99 12.84 -40.25
N SER A 107 -18.08 12.26 -39.75
CA SER A 107 -19.39 12.55 -40.36
C SER A 107 -20.46 12.60 -39.28
N ALA A 108 -21.23 13.69 -39.32
CA ALA A 108 -22.50 13.84 -38.66
C ALA A 108 -23.62 13.50 -39.66
N ALA A 109 -24.55 12.63 -39.28
CA ALA A 109 -25.93 12.54 -39.77
C ALA A 109 -26.67 11.52 -38.86
N LYS A 110 -27.55 11.95 -37.95
CA LYS A 110 -28.95 12.36 -38.15
C LYS A 110 -29.91 11.18 -38.43
N SER A 111 -30.58 10.71 -37.38
CA SER A 111 -32.03 10.42 -37.33
C SER A 111 -32.38 10.09 -35.86
N ALA A 112 -33.07 10.93 -35.09
CA ALA A 112 -34.48 11.35 -35.17
C ALA A 112 -35.50 10.23 -34.82
N SER A 113 -35.93 10.21 -33.56
CA SER A 113 -37.34 10.14 -33.09
C SER A 113 -37.34 10.09 -31.56
N THR A 114 -38.11 10.85 -30.77
CA THR A 114 -39.11 11.89 -31.02
C THR A 114 -39.38 12.61 -29.70
N LYS A 115 -39.71 13.92 -29.82
CA LYS A 115 -40.33 14.83 -28.84
C LYS A 115 -41.33 14.14 -27.91
N SER A 116 -41.46 14.53 -26.64
CA SER A 116 -42.23 15.73 -26.27
C SER A 116 -42.09 16.05 -24.77
N VAL A 117 -41.63 17.27 -24.46
CA VAL A 117 -42.02 18.03 -23.26
C VAL A 117 -42.95 19.14 -23.78
N PRO A 118 -43.96 19.57 -23.02
CA PRO A 118 -43.79 20.91 -22.46
C PRO A 118 -44.39 21.09 -21.06
N ALA A 119 -43.57 21.63 -20.16
CA ALA A 119 -44.04 22.34 -18.99
C ALA A 119 -44.38 23.79 -19.37
N LYS A 120 -45.57 24.28 -18.96
CA LYS A 120 -45.80 25.68 -18.54
C LYS A 120 -47.16 25.86 -17.83
N LYS A 121 -47.08 25.98 -16.49
CA LYS A 121 -47.64 27.02 -15.56
C LYS A 121 -48.50 28.15 -16.20
N PRO A 122 -49.35 28.95 -15.48
CA PRO A 122 -49.85 28.97 -14.08
C PRO A 122 -51.40 29.15 -13.95
N ALA A 123 -51.92 29.03 -12.72
CA ALA A 123 -53.02 29.83 -12.10
C ALA A 123 -53.78 28.92 -11.12
N ALA A 124 -54.42 29.36 -10.05
CA ALA A 124 -54.46 30.53 -9.20
C ALA A 124 -55.51 30.16 -8.15
N ALA A 125 -55.43 30.74 -6.95
CA ALA A 125 -56.52 30.80 -5.96
C ALA A 125 -56.93 29.46 -5.30
N LYS A 126 -57.23 29.37 -4.00
CA LYS A 126 -57.34 30.32 -2.89
C LYS A 126 -57.32 29.46 -1.61
N THR A 127 -56.64 29.94 -0.58
CA THR A 127 -57.10 30.07 0.83
C THR A 127 -58.31 29.22 1.25
N ALA A 128 -58.35 28.54 2.40
CA ALA A 128 -57.78 28.77 3.73
C ALA A 128 -57.80 27.41 4.49
N THR A 129 -57.02 27.11 5.53
CA THR A 129 -56.69 27.85 6.76
C THR A 129 -55.37 27.36 7.36
N ALA A 130 -54.51 28.30 7.76
CA ALA A 130 -53.39 28.13 8.69
C ALA A 130 -53.88 28.40 10.13
N PRO A 131 -53.02 28.51 11.17
CA PRO A 131 -51.73 27.89 11.53
C PRO A 131 -51.82 27.27 12.96
N LYS A 132 -50.86 26.52 13.52
CA LYS A 132 -49.65 27.07 14.15
C LYS A 132 -48.84 25.94 14.84
N ALA A 133 -47.62 25.79 14.35
CA ALA A 133 -46.33 25.59 15.04
C ALA A 133 -46.23 24.65 16.27
N SER A 134 -45.36 23.63 16.19
CA SER A 134 -43.97 23.72 16.67
C SER A 134 -43.30 22.33 16.79
N ALA A 135 -42.01 22.28 16.45
CA ALA A 135 -40.99 21.28 16.82
C ALA A 135 -41.03 19.86 16.20
N ALA A 136 -40.13 19.64 15.23
CA ALA A 136 -39.29 18.42 15.18
C ALA A 136 -38.29 18.45 16.38
N PRO A 137 -37.52 17.40 16.73
CA PRO A 137 -37.34 16.07 16.09
C PRO A 137 -37.26 14.86 17.08
N ARG A 138 -37.05 13.65 16.52
CA ARG A 138 -36.11 12.57 16.97
C ARG A 138 -36.69 11.18 17.35
N LYS A 139 -36.18 10.17 16.61
CA LYS A 139 -35.93 8.74 16.93
C LYS A 139 -37.08 7.77 17.25
N ALA A 140 -37.11 6.66 16.50
CA ALA A 140 -37.16 5.30 17.05
C ALA A 140 -36.51 4.29 16.07
N ALA A 141 -35.66 3.42 16.61
CA ALA A 141 -34.76 2.48 15.93
C ALA A 141 -35.41 1.11 15.65
N PRO A 142 -34.77 0.28 14.81
CA PRO A 142 -34.65 -1.15 15.13
C PRO A 142 -33.20 -1.68 15.12
N ALA A 143 -33.01 -2.71 15.95
CA ALA A 143 -31.84 -3.50 16.37
C ALA A 143 -30.60 -3.66 15.45
N PRO A 144 -29.39 -3.87 16.03
CA PRO A 144 -28.11 -3.77 15.31
C PRO A 144 -27.86 -5.03 14.48
N LYS A 145 -28.05 -4.91 13.16
CA LYS A 145 -27.44 -5.86 12.22
C LYS A 145 -25.93 -5.64 12.24
N LYS A 146 -25.21 -6.71 12.63
CA LYS A 146 -23.78 -6.96 12.45
C LYS A 146 -23.26 -6.17 11.24
N ALA A 147 -22.53 -5.08 11.50
CA ALA A 147 -21.91 -4.29 10.47
C ALA A 147 -20.96 -5.18 9.69
N ALA A 148 -21.27 -5.40 8.41
CA ALA A 148 -20.39 -6.09 7.49
C ALA A 148 -19.06 -5.34 7.46
N ALA A 149 -17.98 -6.06 7.74
CA ALA A 149 -16.63 -5.57 7.51
C ALA A 149 -16.55 -5.02 6.07
N PRO A 150 -15.97 -3.83 5.85
CA PRO A 150 -15.70 -3.36 4.51
C PRO A 150 -14.82 -4.41 3.81
N THR A 151 -15.37 -5.03 2.78
CA THR A 151 -14.68 -6.01 1.95
C THR A 151 -13.39 -5.38 1.44
N ALA A 152 -12.26 -5.96 1.82
CA ALA A 152 -10.96 -5.53 1.36
C ALA A 152 -10.94 -5.50 -0.18
N PRO A 153 -10.42 -4.45 -0.82
CA PRO A 153 -10.04 -4.57 -2.21
C PRO A 153 -9.01 -5.71 -2.27
N ASN A 154 -9.23 -6.70 -3.16
CA ASN A 154 -8.31 -7.82 -3.41
C ASN A 154 -6.86 -7.31 -3.41
N GLY A 155 -6.15 -7.53 -2.30
CA GLY A 155 -4.91 -6.81 -2.02
C GLY A 155 -4.11 -7.60 -1.00
N LYS A 156 -2.82 -7.77 -1.30
CA LYS A 156 -1.84 -8.40 -0.42
C LYS A 156 -2.03 -7.94 1.03
N ALA A 157 -1.89 -8.87 1.98
CA ALA A 157 -1.75 -8.50 3.38
C ALA A 157 -0.55 -7.56 3.53
N ASP A 158 -0.78 -6.45 4.24
CA ASP A 158 0.25 -5.47 4.52
C ASP A 158 1.17 -5.95 5.65
N ASN A 159 2.36 -5.35 5.73
CA ASN A 159 3.31 -5.63 6.81
C ASN A 159 3.02 -4.75 8.02
N LEU A 160 2.18 -5.21 8.94
CA LEU A 160 1.75 -4.40 10.10
C LEU A 160 2.90 -4.02 11.03
N ARG A 161 4.05 -4.71 10.95
CA ARG A 161 5.26 -4.41 11.75
C ARG A 161 5.93 -3.08 11.38
N ARG A 162 5.50 -2.44 10.28
CA ARG A 162 5.92 -1.07 9.96
C ARG A 162 5.41 -0.05 10.99
N LEU A 163 4.29 -0.33 11.66
CA LEU A 163 3.76 0.56 12.71
C LEU A 163 4.60 0.45 13.99
N ILE A 164 4.71 1.56 14.71
CA ILE A 164 5.45 1.62 15.99
C ILE A 164 4.80 0.71 17.03
N GLY A 165 5.59 -0.17 17.67
CA GLY A 165 5.12 -1.06 18.74
C GLY A 165 4.33 -2.30 18.29
N ILE A 166 4.24 -2.57 16.98
CA ILE A 166 3.73 -3.86 16.45
C ILE A 166 4.89 -4.83 16.24
N GLY A 167 5.13 -5.66 17.26
CA GLY A 167 6.03 -6.81 17.16
C GLY A 167 5.40 -8.01 16.42
N PRO A 168 6.19 -9.05 16.12
CA PRO A 168 5.73 -10.25 15.40
C PRO A 168 4.58 -10.98 16.11
N VAL A 169 4.54 -10.95 17.44
CA VAL A 169 3.46 -11.55 18.24
C VAL A 169 2.15 -10.77 18.05
N ASN A 170 2.21 -9.45 18.12
CA ASN A 170 1.03 -8.58 17.95
C ASN A 170 0.52 -8.60 16.52
N GLU A 171 1.42 -8.63 15.53
CA GLU A 171 1.03 -8.79 14.14
C GLU A 171 0.27 -10.11 13.93
N LYS A 172 0.76 -11.22 14.52
CA LYS A 172 0.06 -12.50 14.42
C LYS A 172 -1.34 -12.42 15.04
N LEU A 173 -1.46 -11.85 16.24
CA LEU A 173 -2.75 -11.68 16.91
C LEU A 173 -3.72 -10.82 16.09
N LEU A 174 -3.24 -9.71 15.51
CA LEU A 174 -4.03 -8.85 14.63
C LEU A 174 -4.51 -9.60 13.38
N LYS A 175 -3.62 -10.38 12.75
CA LYS A 175 -3.96 -11.22 11.59
C LYS A 175 -4.97 -12.31 11.97
N ASP A 176 -4.83 -12.93 13.14
CA ASP A 176 -5.78 -13.90 13.67
C ASP A 176 -7.17 -13.27 13.93
N GLN A 177 -7.22 -11.96 14.25
CA GLN A 177 -8.47 -11.17 14.34
C GLN A 177 -8.99 -10.67 12.99
N GLY A 178 -8.36 -11.03 11.87
CA GLY A 178 -8.73 -10.62 10.51
C GLY A 178 -8.22 -9.23 10.10
N VAL A 179 -7.40 -8.59 10.93
CA VAL A 179 -6.76 -7.30 10.62
C VAL A 179 -5.46 -7.58 9.88
N THR A 180 -5.46 -7.31 8.58
CA THR A 180 -4.37 -7.67 7.66
C THR A 180 -3.88 -6.50 6.82
N THR A 181 -4.53 -5.34 6.87
CA THR A 181 -4.18 -4.17 6.05
C THR A 181 -4.13 -2.89 6.88
N TYR A 182 -3.33 -1.91 6.44
CA TYR A 182 -3.27 -0.59 7.09
C TYR A 182 -4.61 0.15 6.99
N ALA A 183 -5.35 -0.04 5.89
CA ALA A 183 -6.66 0.57 5.68
C ALA A 183 -7.67 0.18 6.77
N GLN A 184 -7.61 -1.06 7.27
CA GLN A 184 -8.48 -1.53 8.36
C GLN A 184 -8.14 -0.83 9.69
N ILE A 185 -6.85 -0.69 10.00
CA ILE A 185 -6.38 0.00 11.21
C ILE A 185 -6.71 1.50 11.13
N ALA A 186 -6.55 2.11 9.96
CA ALA A 186 -6.87 3.51 9.71
C ALA A 186 -8.36 3.83 9.89
N ALA A 187 -9.22 2.82 9.73
CA ALA A 187 -10.67 2.92 9.86
C ALA A 187 -11.21 2.55 11.26
N TRP A 188 -10.33 2.23 12.22
CA TRP A 188 -10.76 1.89 13.57
C TRP A 188 -11.45 3.07 14.27
N THR A 189 -12.56 2.76 14.92
CA THR A 189 -13.22 3.63 15.89
C THR A 189 -12.68 3.38 17.30
N GLU A 190 -12.99 4.26 18.25
CA GLU A 190 -12.62 4.08 19.66
C GLU A 190 -13.11 2.73 20.24
N ALA A 191 -14.29 2.27 19.79
CA ALA A 191 -14.81 0.96 20.18
C ALA A 191 -13.98 -0.19 19.61
N ASP A 192 -13.44 -0.03 18.41
CA ASP A 192 -12.57 -1.01 17.77
C ASP A 192 -11.21 -1.05 18.46
N VAL A 193 -10.66 0.12 18.80
CA VAL A 193 -9.43 0.25 19.58
C VAL A 193 -9.56 -0.51 20.89
N LYS A 194 -10.60 -0.22 21.69
CA LYS A 194 -10.80 -0.87 22.99
C LYS A 194 -10.92 -2.40 22.89
N ARG A 195 -11.67 -2.89 21.91
CA ARG A 195 -11.80 -4.33 21.65
C ARG A 195 -10.46 -4.98 21.28
N VAL A 196 -9.65 -4.28 20.47
CA VAL A 196 -8.35 -4.78 20.02
C VAL A 196 -7.33 -4.72 21.16
N GLU A 197 -7.35 -3.67 21.99
CA GLU A 197 -6.53 -3.53 23.20
C GLU A 197 -6.79 -4.66 24.22
N GLU A 198 -8.07 -5.04 24.42
CA GLU A 198 -8.45 -6.16 25.28
C GLU A 198 -7.89 -7.49 24.75
N VAL A 199 -7.96 -7.72 23.43
CA VAL A 199 -7.41 -8.94 22.80
C VAL A 199 -5.89 -8.99 22.89
N LEU A 200 -5.23 -7.84 22.74
CA LEU A 200 -3.78 -7.77 22.75
C LEU A 200 -3.19 -7.60 24.15
N ASN A 201 -4.04 -7.45 25.18
CA ASN A 201 -3.67 -7.29 26.58
C ASN A 201 -2.72 -6.10 26.82
N PHE A 202 -2.94 -5.00 26.11
CA PHE A 202 -2.30 -3.71 26.39
C PHE A 202 -3.30 -2.57 26.28
N ASP A 203 -3.48 -1.86 27.38
CA ASP A 203 -4.34 -0.70 27.42
C ASP A 203 -3.59 0.56 26.97
N GLY A 204 -4.21 1.35 26.09
CA GLY A 204 -3.74 2.67 25.67
C GLY A 204 -2.48 2.71 24.80
N ARG A 205 -1.94 1.57 24.35
CA ARG A 205 -0.75 1.55 23.46
C ARG A 205 -1.13 2.02 22.05
N ILE A 206 -2.32 1.70 21.57
CA ILE A 206 -2.75 2.05 20.21
C ILE A 206 -2.84 3.57 20.06
N GLU A 207 -3.33 4.27 21.10
CA GLU A 207 -3.41 5.73 21.15
C GLU A 207 -2.04 6.37 21.38
N ARG A 208 -1.27 5.89 22.36
CA ARG A 208 0.05 6.45 22.69
C ARG A 208 1.02 6.39 21.50
N GLU A 209 1.02 5.25 20.82
CA GLU A 209 1.85 5.03 19.63
C GLU A 209 1.16 5.53 18.35
N LYS A 210 -0.04 6.09 18.43
CA LYS A 210 -0.75 6.71 17.30
C LYS A 210 -0.92 5.78 16.10
N TRP A 211 -1.28 4.52 16.33
CA TRP A 211 -1.38 3.49 15.28
C TRP A 211 -2.33 3.90 14.15
N ILE A 212 -3.45 4.53 14.48
CA ILE A 212 -4.44 4.98 13.49
C ILE A 212 -3.85 6.06 12.57
N GLU A 213 -3.10 7.03 13.12
CA GLU A 213 -2.47 8.09 12.33
C GLU A 213 -1.39 7.52 11.40
N GLN A 214 -0.56 6.61 11.92
CA GLN A 214 0.46 5.91 11.15
C GLN A 214 -0.14 5.08 10.01
N ALA A 215 -1.18 4.30 10.33
CA ALA A 215 -1.89 3.48 9.36
C ALA A 215 -2.52 4.31 8.24
N LYS A 216 -3.01 5.52 8.53
CA LYS A 216 -3.55 6.43 7.50
C LYS A 216 -2.48 6.86 6.50
N LEU A 217 -1.30 7.24 6.97
CA LEU A 217 -0.19 7.63 6.09
C LEU A 217 0.29 6.45 5.24
N LEU A 218 0.45 5.27 5.86
CA LEU A 218 0.85 4.05 5.15
C LEU A 218 -0.20 3.56 4.15
N ALA A 219 -1.49 3.65 4.50
CA ALA A 219 -2.59 3.30 3.59
C ALA A 219 -2.72 4.29 2.42
N ALA A 220 -2.35 5.56 2.63
CA ALA A 220 -2.28 6.58 1.58
C ALA A 220 -1.03 6.45 0.69
N GLY A 221 -0.05 5.62 1.08
CA GLY A 221 1.23 5.51 0.39
C GLY A 221 2.17 6.69 0.62
N ASP A 222 1.89 7.55 1.61
CA ASP A 222 2.73 8.72 1.92
C ASP A 222 3.89 8.31 2.84
N GLU A 223 4.84 7.58 2.26
CA GLU A 223 6.02 7.10 2.99
C GLU A 223 6.93 8.26 3.44
N ALA A 224 6.93 9.37 2.69
CA ALA A 224 7.75 10.54 2.99
C ALA A 224 7.23 11.27 4.24
N GLU A 225 5.93 11.52 4.33
CA GLU A 225 5.34 12.11 5.53
C GLU A 225 5.43 11.16 6.73
N PHE A 226 5.19 9.85 6.50
CA PHE A 226 5.34 8.83 7.52
C PHE A 226 6.76 8.83 8.14
N ALA A 227 7.80 8.78 7.31
CA ALA A 227 9.19 8.78 7.78
C ALA A 227 9.56 10.09 8.51
N ARG A 228 9.00 11.23 8.07
CA ARG A 228 9.24 12.53 8.70
C ARG A 228 8.56 12.64 10.06
N ARG A 229 7.33 12.15 10.20
CA ARG A 229 6.52 12.25 11.42
C ARG A 229 6.83 11.15 12.44
N PHE A 230 7.23 9.98 11.97
CA PHE A 230 7.49 8.78 12.77
C PHE A 230 8.85 8.15 12.39
N PRO A 231 9.98 8.81 12.70
CA PRO A 231 11.30 8.35 12.28
C PRO A 231 11.75 7.03 12.94
N THR A 232 11.12 6.62 14.04
CA THR A 232 11.41 5.37 14.76
C THR A 232 10.53 4.21 14.32
N ALA A 233 9.70 4.39 13.29
CA ALA A 233 8.80 3.35 12.82
C ALA A 233 9.51 2.32 11.92
N GLY A 234 9.32 1.04 12.21
CA GLY A 234 9.91 -0.07 11.44
C GLY A 234 11.37 -0.37 11.75
N THR A 235 12.00 0.34 12.71
CA THR A 235 13.35 0.00 13.21
C THR A 235 13.30 -1.17 14.19
N ALA A 236 14.41 -1.89 14.37
CA ALA A 236 14.50 -3.03 15.29
C ALA A 236 14.11 -2.71 16.75
N SER A 237 14.09 -1.42 17.12
CA SER A 237 13.61 -0.89 18.40
C SER A 237 12.09 -0.99 18.60
N ASN A 238 11.33 -1.46 17.61
CA ASN A 238 9.87 -1.62 17.70
C ASN A 238 9.39 -2.86 18.48
N THR A 239 10.33 -3.65 19.02
CA THR A 239 10.03 -4.90 19.75
C THR A 239 9.98 -4.65 21.24
#